data_AF-A0A1Q7VXH0-F1
#
_entry.id   AF-A0A1Q7VXH0-F1
#
_cell.length_a   1.000
_cell.length_b   1.000
_cell.length_c   1.000
_cell.angle_alpha   90.00
_cell.angle_beta   90.00
_cell.angle_gamma   90.00
#
_symmetry.space_group_name_H-M   'P 1'
#
loop_
_entity.id
_entity.type
_entity.pdbx_description
1 polymer ?
#
loop_
_entity_poly.entity_id
_entity_poly.type
_entity_poly.pdbx_seq_one_letter_code
_entity_poly.pdbx_strand_id
1 'polypeptide(L)'
;MEERDLSGLRALAEELTGQLAKVRSGLSDMQKEMTAVTATVKSPDGYVTATVGPRGHLVRLQLDGRIYRNPDSAKLAATITETIQKATAEAAQKVQDVTSKYAPGMDVSGYLRGDVTSRLNRFDFIEDQITGTGD
;
A
#
# COMPACT_ATOMS: atom_id res chain seq x y z
N MET A 1 -30.30 -35.27 -26.21
CA MET A 1 -29.96 -35.18 -24.77
C MET A 1 -28.61 -34.46 -24.56
N GLU A 2 -27.68 -34.49 -25.52
CA GLU A 2 -26.37 -33.77 -25.48
C GLU A 2 -26.45 -32.23 -25.49
N GLU A 3 -27.49 -31.63 -26.07
CA GLU A 3 -27.58 -30.17 -26.24
C GLU A 3 -27.80 -29.40 -24.91
N ARG A 4 -28.41 -30.05 -23.90
CA ARG A 4 -28.59 -29.51 -22.54
C ARG A 4 -27.30 -29.51 -21.72
N ASP A 5 -26.35 -30.38 -22.04
CA ASP A 5 -25.07 -30.52 -21.33
C ASP A 5 -24.04 -29.47 -21.80
N LEU A 6 -23.97 -29.27 -23.13
CA LEU A 6 -23.13 -28.24 -23.76
C LEU A 6 -23.53 -26.81 -23.38
N SER A 7 -24.82 -26.55 -23.15
CA SER A 7 -25.32 -25.25 -22.70
C SER A 7 -25.01 -25.00 -21.22
N GLY A 8 -25.10 -26.02 -20.36
CA GLY A 8 -24.69 -25.94 -18.95
C GLY A 8 -23.19 -25.67 -18.79
N LEU A 9 -22.35 -26.35 -19.58
CA LEU A 9 -20.90 -26.13 -19.57
C LEU A 9 -20.53 -24.70 -20.01
N ARG A 10 -21.22 -24.16 -21.02
CA ARG A 10 -21.03 -22.77 -21.47
C ARG A 10 -21.42 -21.76 -20.40
N ALA A 11 -22.58 -21.92 -19.76
CA ALA A 11 -23.02 -21.04 -18.68
C ALA A 11 -22.05 -21.06 -17.50
N LEU A 12 -21.52 -22.24 -17.14
CA LEU A 12 -20.49 -22.37 -16.10
C LEU A 12 -19.18 -21.66 -16.51
N ALA A 13 -18.75 -21.81 -17.77
CA ALA A 13 -17.56 -21.15 -18.27
C ALA A 13 -17.72 -19.61 -18.31
N GLU A 14 -18.89 -19.11 -18.68
CA GLU A 14 -19.22 -17.68 -18.66
C GLU A 14 -19.20 -17.12 -17.24
N GLU A 15 -19.79 -17.83 -16.27
CA GLU A 15 -19.78 -17.45 -14.85
C GLU A 15 -18.35 -17.40 -14.30
N LEU A 16 -17.54 -18.44 -14.53
CA LEU A 16 -16.14 -18.47 -14.10
C LEU A 16 -15.31 -17.34 -14.73
N THR A 17 -15.52 -17.08 -16.02
CA THR A 17 -14.84 -15.99 -16.73
C THR A 17 -15.25 -14.63 -16.17
N GLY A 18 -16.55 -14.45 -15.85
CA GLY A 18 -17.07 -13.24 -15.22
C GLY A 18 -16.48 -13.00 -13.82
N GLN A 19 -16.39 -14.05 -13.01
CA GLN A 19 -15.77 -14.00 -11.68
C GLN A 19 -14.28 -13.64 -11.79
N LEU A 20 -13.54 -14.29 -12.69
CA LEU A 20 -12.12 -14.00 -12.91
C LEU A 20 -11.89 -12.56 -13.40
N ALA A 21 -12.74 -12.07 -14.31
CA ALA A 21 -12.68 -10.70 -14.79
C ALA A 21 -12.89 -9.69 -13.65
N LYS A 22 -13.83 -9.96 -12.73
CA LYS A 22 -14.12 -9.12 -11.57
C LYS A 22 -12.97 -9.09 -10.55
N VAL A 23 -12.33 -10.24 -10.30
CA VAL A 23 -11.12 -10.30 -9.46
C VAL A 23 -9.99 -9.49 -10.10
N ARG A 24 -9.76 -9.68 -11.40
CA ARG A 24 -8.70 -8.97 -12.13
C ARG A 24 -8.92 -7.45 -12.14
N SER A 25 -10.15 -6.98 -12.35
CA SER A 25 -10.46 -5.55 -12.29
C SER A 25 -10.25 -5.00 -10.89
N GLY A 26 -10.70 -5.71 -9.85
CA GLY A 26 -10.48 -5.32 -8.45
C GLY A 26 -8.99 -5.18 -8.10
N LEU A 27 -8.14 -6.10 -8.56
CA LEU A 27 -6.69 -6.02 -8.35
C LEU A 27 -6.05 -4.83 -9.09
N SER A 28 -6.50 -4.56 -10.33
CA SER A 28 -6.02 -3.42 -11.12
C SER A 28 -6.39 -2.09 -10.47
N ASP A 29 -7.61 -1.96 -9.97
CA ASP A 29 -8.09 -0.74 -9.31
C ASP A 29 -7.39 -0.54 -7.96
N MET A 30 -7.22 -1.63 -7.19
CA MET A 30 -6.41 -1.61 -5.98
C MET A 30 -4.98 -1.14 -6.25
N GLN A 31 -4.32 -1.66 -7.29
CA GLN A 31 -2.97 -1.24 -7.66
C GLN A 31 -2.92 0.25 -8.00
N LYS A 32 -3.87 0.75 -8.79
CA LYS A 32 -3.95 2.17 -9.15
C LYS A 32 -4.13 3.04 -7.92
N GLU A 33 -5.09 2.73 -7.05
CA GLU A 33 -5.33 3.48 -5.82
C GLU A 33 -4.08 3.50 -4.93
N MET A 34 -3.43 2.35 -4.72
CA MET A 34 -2.20 2.26 -3.93
C MET A 34 -1.07 3.12 -4.51
N THR A 35 -0.85 3.08 -5.83
CA THR A 35 0.22 3.89 -6.46
C THR A 35 -0.05 5.39 -6.41
N ALA A 36 -1.31 5.80 -6.29
CA ALA A 36 -1.72 7.19 -6.19
C ALA A 36 -1.66 7.74 -4.76
N VAL A 37 -1.45 6.90 -3.74
CA VAL A 37 -1.39 7.35 -2.34
C VAL A 37 -0.25 8.33 -2.15
N THR A 38 -0.58 9.50 -1.62
CA THR A 38 0.39 10.48 -1.14
C THR A 38 -0.06 11.02 0.22
N ALA A 39 0.91 11.38 1.05
CA ALA A 39 0.67 12.08 2.30
C ALA A 39 1.50 13.36 2.34
N THR A 40 0.85 14.46 2.73
CA THR A 40 1.50 15.77 2.84
C THR A 40 1.31 16.29 4.24
N VAL A 41 2.42 16.45 4.96
CA VAL A 41 2.42 16.94 6.34
C VAL A 41 3.20 18.24 6.40
N LYS A 42 2.72 19.14 7.25
CA LYS A 42 3.35 20.42 7.54
C LYS A 42 3.85 20.44 8.98
N SER A 43 5.01 21.03 9.22
CA SER A 43 5.55 21.24 10.56
C SER A 43 4.66 22.19 11.38
N PRO A 44 4.70 22.15 12.73
CA PRO A 44 3.88 23.00 13.59
C PRO A 44 4.08 24.51 13.36
N ASP A 45 5.31 24.93 13.06
CA ASP A 45 5.65 26.33 12.72
C ASP A 45 5.27 26.71 11.29
N GLY A 46 4.87 25.73 10.48
CA GLY A 46 4.47 25.91 9.11
C GLY A 46 5.62 26.16 8.13
N TYR A 47 6.87 25.95 8.52
CA TYR A 47 8.04 26.25 7.69
C TYR A 47 8.51 25.06 6.84
N VAL A 48 8.14 23.84 7.22
CA VAL A 48 8.51 22.63 6.50
C VAL A 48 7.24 21.93 6.05
N THR A 49 7.17 21.59 4.77
CA THR A 49 6.12 20.71 4.22
C THR A 49 6.78 19.55 3.53
N ALA A 50 6.46 18.32 3.95
CA ALA A 50 6.96 17.10 3.34
C ALA A 50 5.79 16.35 2.68
N THR A 51 5.99 15.95 1.42
CA THR A 51 5.10 15.04 0.70
C THR A 51 5.83 13.74 0.45
N VAL A 52 5.23 12.63 0.86
CA VAL A 52 5.76 11.28 0.63
C VAL A 52 4.79 10.45 -0.20
N GLY A 53 5.35 9.49 -0.93
CA GLY A 53 4.61 8.52 -1.73
C GLY A 53 4.17 7.29 -0.93
N PRO A 54 3.56 6.30 -1.61
CA PRO A 54 2.93 5.14 -0.97
C PRO A 54 3.91 4.24 -0.20
N ARG A 55 5.20 4.32 -0.52
CA ARG A 55 6.26 3.52 0.12
C ARG A 55 7.06 4.32 1.16
N GLY A 56 6.56 5.47 1.58
CA GLY A 56 7.28 6.37 2.51
C GLY A 56 8.48 7.10 1.88
N HIS A 57 8.70 6.99 0.57
CA HIS A 57 9.75 7.73 -0.10
C HIS A 57 9.37 9.21 -0.21
N LEU A 58 10.31 10.10 0.08
CA LEU A 58 10.12 11.54 -0.06
C LEU A 58 9.95 11.91 -1.54
N VAL A 59 8.82 12.51 -1.87
CA VAL A 59 8.47 12.99 -3.22
C VAL A 59 8.75 14.48 -3.34
N ARG A 60 8.45 15.24 -2.28
CA ARG A 60 8.65 16.69 -2.27
C ARG A 60 8.97 17.19 -0.86
N LEU A 61 9.89 18.14 -0.78
CA LEU A 61 10.16 18.92 0.41
C LEU A 61 10.04 20.40 0.05
N GLN A 62 9.27 21.15 0.83
CA GLN A 62 9.16 22.60 0.70
C GLN A 62 9.59 23.25 2.01
N LEU A 63 10.46 24.25 1.88
CA LEU A 63 10.94 25.05 2.98
C LEU A 63 10.50 26.50 2.77
N ASP A 64 9.86 27.08 3.76
CA ASP A 64 9.47 28.48 3.77
C ASP A 64 10.70 29.35 4.08
N GLY A 65 10.92 30.45 3.34
CA GLY A 65 12.08 31.33 3.54
C GLY A 65 12.21 31.92 4.95
N ARG A 66 11.15 31.88 5.77
CA ARG A 66 11.21 32.25 7.19
C ARG A 66 12.18 31.41 8.02
N ILE A 67 12.61 30.23 7.55
CA ILE A 67 13.68 29.45 8.20
C ILE A 67 14.99 30.24 8.35
N TYR A 68 15.23 31.24 7.49
CA TYR A 68 16.46 32.04 7.54
C TYR A 68 16.39 33.20 8.53
N ARG A 69 15.20 33.52 9.10
CA ARG A 69 15.04 34.65 10.02
C ARG A 69 15.66 34.39 11.39
N ASN A 70 15.70 33.13 11.82
CA ASN A 70 16.38 32.72 13.05
C ASN A 70 17.13 31.40 12.77
N PRO A 71 18.35 31.47 12.22
CA PRO A 71 19.06 30.29 11.73
C PRO A 71 19.47 29.37 12.87
N ASP A 72 18.81 28.22 12.95
CA ASP A 72 19.15 27.10 13.83
C ASP A 72 19.09 25.82 13.01
N SER A 73 20.27 25.36 12.57
CA SER A 73 20.40 24.21 11.69
C SER A 73 20.02 22.89 12.37
N ALA A 74 20.33 22.75 13.67
CA ALA A 74 20.01 21.56 14.44
C ALA A 74 18.50 21.41 14.61
N LYS A 75 17.82 22.51 14.97
CA LYS A 75 16.36 22.53 15.07
C LYS A 75 15.69 22.30 13.72
N LEU A 76 16.18 22.91 12.64
CA LEU A 76 15.61 22.71 11.31
C LEU A 76 15.73 21.25 10.87
N ALA A 77 16.89 20.63 11.08
CA ALA A 77 17.11 19.22 10.77
C ALA A 77 16.12 18.33 11.54
N ALA A 78 15.96 18.55 12.85
CA ALA A 78 14.99 17.82 13.66
C ALA A 78 13.55 17.99 13.14
N THR A 79 13.12 19.22 12.86
CA THR A 79 11.79 19.51 12.30
C THR A 79 11.56 18.81 10.97
N ILE A 80 12.56 18.80 10.07
CA ILE A 80 12.46 18.11 8.77
C ILE A 80 12.29 16.61 8.99
N THR A 81 13.16 15.99 9.82
CA THR A 81 13.11 14.56 10.11
C THR A 81 11.76 14.15 10.70
N GLU A 82 11.27 14.87 11.71
CA GLU A 82 9.97 14.61 12.32
C GLU A 82 8.81 14.77 11.33
N THR A 83 8.86 15.79 10.47
CA THR A 83 7.81 16.04 9.47
C THR A 83 7.75 14.92 8.44
N ILE A 84 8.91 14.41 7.99
CA ILE A 84 9.00 13.27 7.06
C ILE A 84 8.50 11.99 7.72
N GLN A 85 8.86 11.74 8.99
CA GLN A 85 8.39 10.56 9.73
C GLN A 85 6.86 10.57 9.88
N LYS A 86 6.27 11.73 10.22
CA LYS A 86 4.81 11.89 10.29
C LYS A 86 4.15 11.66 8.93
N ALA A 87 4.69 12.23 7.85
CA ALA A 87 4.19 11.99 6.50
C ALA A 87 4.26 10.51 6.12
N THR A 88 5.34 9.81 6.50
CA THR A 88 5.52 8.37 6.26
C THR A 88 4.48 7.53 6.99
N ALA A 89 4.20 7.84 8.26
CA ALA A 89 3.16 7.18 9.03
C ALA A 89 1.77 7.40 8.42
N GLU A 90 1.45 8.63 7.99
CA GLU A 90 0.18 8.94 7.33
C GLU A 90 0.04 8.22 5.98
N ALA A 91 1.11 8.12 5.18
CA ALA A 91 1.08 7.36 3.94
C ALA A 91 0.86 5.86 4.19
N ALA A 92 1.51 5.28 5.20
CA ALA A 92 1.30 3.89 5.57
C ALA A 92 -0.16 3.61 5.97
N GLN A 93 -0.78 4.53 6.74
CA GLN A 93 -2.19 4.44 7.09
C GLN A 93 -3.09 4.49 5.84
N LYS A 94 -2.84 5.44 4.93
CA LYS A 94 -3.61 5.56 3.69
C LYS A 94 -3.52 4.32 2.81
N VAL A 95 -2.34 3.68 2.73
CA VAL A 95 -2.22 2.42 1.99
C VAL A 95 -3.00 1.30 2.68
N GLN A 96 -2.94 1.20 4.01
CA GLN A 96 -3.75 0.23 4.77
C GLN A 96 -5.26 0.43 4.51
N ASP A 97 -5.71 1.68 4.46
CA ASP A 97 -7.11 2.02 4.15
C ASP A 97 -7.50 1.58 2.74
N VAL A 98 -6.61 1.74 1.75
CA VAL A 98 -6.82 1.23 0.39
C VAL A 98 -6.91 -0.29 0.40
N THR A 99 -5.94 -1.00 0.99
CA THR A 99 -5.93 -2.46 1.02
C THR A 99 -7.17 -3.04 1.69
N SER A 100 -7.63 -2.44 2.79
CA SER A 100 -8.80 -2.91 3.54
C SER A 100 -10.09 -2.88 2.72
N LYS A 101 -10.20 -2.02 1.70
CA LYS A 101 -11.36 -1.97 0.79
C LYS A 101 -11.43 -3.16 -0.18
N TYR A 102 -10.28 -3.66 -0.62
CA TYR A 102 -10.19 -4.66 -1.68
C TYR A 102 -9.91 -6.08 -1.15
N ALA A 103 -9.24 -6.19 0.00
CA ALA A 103 -8.86 -7.45 0.62
C ALA A 103 -9.05 -7.39 2.15
N PRO A 104 -10.31 -7.42 2.64
CA PRO A 104 -10.58 -7.42 4.07
C PRO A 104 -9.92 -8.63 4.74
N GLY A 105 -9.07 -8.39 5.75
CA GLY A 105 -8.32 -9.43 6.47
C GLY A 105 -6.85 -9.61 6.05
N MET A 106 -6.38 -8.93 5.00
CA MET A 106 -4.97 -8.96 4.60
C MET A 106 -4.17 -7.88 5.37
N ASP A 107 -3.23 -8.30 6.23
CA ASP A 107 -2.28 -7.38 6.88
C ASP A 107 -1.12 -7.05 5.94
N VAL A 108 -1.10 -5.82 5.41
CA VAL A 108 -0.01 -5.30 4.57
C VAL A 108 0.92 -4.35 5.34
N SER A 109 0.67 -4.09 6.62
CA SER A 109 1.45 -3.15 7.42
C SER A 109 2.92 -3.59 7.56
N GLY A 110 3.20 -4.90 7.59
CA GLY A 110 4.56 -5.44 7.56
C GLY A 110 5.30 -5.16 6.25
N TYR A 111 4.60 -5.20 5.12
CA TYR A 111 5.17 -4.94 3.79
C TYR A 111 5.53 -3.46 3.57
N LEU A 112 4.75 -2.56 4.16
CA LEU A 112 4.89 -1.11 4.04
C LEU A 112 5.97 -0.54 4.97
N ARG A 113 6.14 -1.13 6.17
CA ARG A 113 7.16 -0.69 7.14
C ARG A 113 8.59 -1.05 6.74
N GLY A 114 8.78 -1.77 5.63
CA GLY A 114 10.11 -2.20 5.18
C GLY A 114 10.78 -3.18 6.14
N ASP A 115 9.99 -3.84 7.00
CA ASP A 115 10.50 -4.78 7.97
C ASP A 115 11.07 -6.01 7.24
N VAL A 116 12.36 -6.25 7.44
CA VAL A 116 13.09 -7.42 6.91
C VAL A 116 12.40 -8.71 7.37
N THR A 117 11.81 -8.71 8.56
CA THR A 117 11.05 -9.83 9.13
C THR A 117 9.85 -10.21 8.26
N SER A 118 9.19 -9.23 7.64
CA SER A 118 8.05 -9.47 6.72
C SER A 118 8.48 -10.05 5.37
N ARG A 119 9.76 -9.89 4.98
CA ARG A 119 10.33 -10.59 3.80
C ARG A 119 10.68 -12.04 4.09
N LEU A 120 10.96 -12.37 5.35
CA LEU A 120 11.31 -13.73 5.76
C LEU A 120 10.06 -14.61 5.89
N ASN A 121 8.95 -14.07 6.42
CA ASN A 121 7.66 -14.78 6.48
C ASN A 121 7.06 -15.14 5.10
N ARG A 122 7.57 -14.54 4.01
CA ARG A 122 7.20 -14.92 2.64
C ARG A 122 7.65 -16.33 2.27
N PHE A 123 8.72 -16.84 2.89
CA PHE A 123 9.17 -18.20 2.63
C PHE A 123 8.28 -19.24 3.32
N ASP A 124 7.75 -18.94 4.51
CA ASP A 124 6.88 -19.86 5.25
C ASP A 124 5.47 -20.01 4.60
N PHE A 125 4.93 -18.95 4.00
CA PHE A 125 3.60 -19.01 3.38
C PHE A 125 3.54 -19.84 2.09
N ILE A 126 4.68 -20.02 1.39
CA ILE A 126 4.73 -20.81 0.15
C ILE A 126 4.97 -22.30 0.44
N GLU A 127 5.59 -22.67 1.56
CA GLU A 127 5.81 -24.08 1.92
C GLU A 127 4.54 -24.80 2.39
N ASP A 128 3.66 -24.14 3.15
CA ASP A 128 2.48 -24.77 3.76
C ASP A 128 1.41 -25.22 2.74
N GLN A 129 1.47 -24.74 1.49
CA GLN A 129 0.57 -25.16 0.40
C GLN A 129 1.15 -26.25 -0.52
N ILE A 130 2.46 -26.56 -0.40
CA ILE A 130 3.12 -27.56 -1.26
C ILE A 130 3.35 -28.88 -0.51
N THR A 131 3.49 -28.86 0.82
CA THR A 131 3.72 -30.05 1.65
C THR A 131 2.46 -30.59 2.30
N GLY A 132 1.30 -30.44 1.64
CA GLY A 132 0.11 -31.25 1.90
C GLY A 132 0.41 -32.73 1.63
N THR A 133 1.11 -33.36 2.57
CA THR A 133 1.33 -34.80 2.63
C THR A 133 0.20 -35.35 3.47
N GLY A 134 -0.75 -36.01 2.80
CA GLY A 134 -1.66 -36.91 3.48
C GLY A 134 -0.88 -38.10 4.04
N ASP A 135 -1.35 -38.57 5.20
CA ASP A 135 -1.06 -39.86 5.86
C ASP A 135 0.41 -40.20 6.17
#